data_AF-A0AAV4A1Z0-F1
#
_entry.id   AF-A0AAV4A1Z0-F1
#
_cell.length_a   1.000
_cell.length_b   1.000
_cell.length_c   1.000
_cell.angle_alpha   90.00
_cell.angle_beta   90.00
_cell.angle_gamma   90.00
#
_symmetry.space_group_name_H-M   'P 1'
#
loop_
_entity.id
_entity.type
_entity.pdbx_description
1 polymer ?
#
loop_
_entity_poly.entity_id
_entity_poly.type
_entity_poly.pdbx_seq_one_letter_code
_entity_poly.pdbx_strand_id
1 'polypeptide(L)'
;MRNRIFVKSLPLNPCHEVVFEDLFPDFSADTKSEPNLVANTFEHINANINLNTIDNLHVQCPPPWEEHNINVHISLMKQNKENTSEVAYQKEFFRIKEKFSNHCAVFTDGSKLEEKVAAAAYFPEQPDRSKATRLRDGASVFSA
;
A
#
# COMPACT_ATOMS: atom_id res chain seq x y z
N MET A 1 -4.52 -29.89 -1.38
CA MET A 1 -5.31 -29.09 -2.33
C MET A 1 -5.95 -27.95 -1.55
N ARG A 2 -5.72 -26.69 -1.92
CA ARG A 2 -6.37 -25.53 -1.27
C ARG A 2 -7.71 -25.30 -1.97
N ASN A 3 -8.83 -25.50 -1.26
CA ASN A 3 -10.15 -25.18 -1.78
C ASN A 3 -10.31 -23.66 -1.79
N ARG A 4 -10.41 -23.06 -2.98
CA ARG A 4 -10.75 -21.65 -3.11
C ARG A 4 -12.25 -21.49 -2.95
N ILE A 5 -12.68 -20.68 -1.99
CA ILE A 5 -14.08 -20.31 -1.80
C ILE A 5 -14.21 -18.83 -2.18
N PHE A 6 -15.18 -18.51 -3.01
CA PHE A 6 -15.41 -17.14 -3.46
C PHE A 6 -16.19 -16.38 -2.39
N VAL A 7 -15.86 -15.10 -2.12
CA VAL A 7 -16.60 -14.27 -1.14
C VAL A 7 -18.10 -14.25 -1.50
N LYS A 8 -18.44 -14.20 -2.80
CA LYS A 8 -19.81 -14.26 -3.33
C LYS A 8 -20.60 -15.49 -2.89
N SER A 9 -19.91 -16.61 -2.63
CA SER A 9 -20.53 -17.85 -2.15
C SER A 9 -20.70 -17.91 -0.63
N LEU A 10 -20.29 -16.86 0.09
CA LEU A 10 -20.31 -16.76 1.55
C LEU A 10 -21.04 -15.48 1.99
N PRO A 11 -22.39 -15.45 2.00
CA PRO A 11 -23.17 -14.28 2.38
C PRO A 11 -22.97 -13.83 3.84
N LEU A 12 -22.49 -14.73 4.71
CA LEU A 12 -22.11 -14.42 6.10
C LEU A 12 -20.70 -13.84 6.23
N ASN A 13 -19.95 -13.70 5.13
CA ASN A 13 -18.65 -13.05 5.16
C ASN A 13 -18.86 -11.56 5.46
N PRO A 14 -18.18 -10.98 6.47
CA PRO A 14 -18.35 -9.57 6.84
C PRO A 14 -17.98 -8.59 5.72
N CYS A 15 -17.24 -9.02 4.70
CA CYS A 15 -16.93 -8.22 3.51
C CYS A 15 -17.90 -8.47 2.34
N HIS A 16 -18.90 -9.35 2.46
CA HIS A 16 -19.82 -9.68 1.37
C HIS A 16 -20.62 -8.46 0.90
N GLU A 17 -21.25 -7.75 1.84
CA GLU A 17 -22.05 -6.55 1.54
C GLU A 17 -21.16 -5.45 0.94
N VAL A 18 -19.98 -5.19 1.53
CA VAL A 18 -19.06 -4.13 1.04
C VAL A 18 -18.51 -4.40 -0.37
N VAL A 19 -18.32 -5.66 -0.74
CA VAL A 19 -17.73 -6.05 -2.04
C VAL A 19 -18.78 -6.16 -3.15
N PHE A 20 -20.01 -6.54 -2.81
CA PHE A 20 -21.04 -6.89 -3.80
C PHE A 20 -22.30 -6.01 -3.75
N GLU A 21 -22.48 -5.19 -2.72
CA GLU A 21 -23.46 -4.10 -2.75
C GLU A 21 -22.78 -2.84 -3.27
N ASP A 22 -23.43 -2.16 -4.22
CA ASP A 22 -22.98 -0.96 -4.94
C ASP A 22 -22.84 0.28 -4.03
N LEU A 23 -22.06 0.19 -2.94
CA LEU A 23 -21.78 1.32 -2.05
C LEU A 23 -20.84 2.35 -2.70
N PHE A 24 -20.26 2.04 -3.86
CA PHE A 24 -19.39 2.95 -4.63
C PHE A 24 -19.69 2.86 -6.15
N PRO A 25 -20.70 3.57 -6.67
CA PRO A 25 -21.10 3.51 -8.07
C PRO A 25 -20.02 4.00 -9.06
N ASP A 26 -19.01 4.73 -8.60
CA ASP A 26 -17.92 5.23 -9.46
C ASP A 26 -16.90 4.15 -9.82
N PHE A 27 -16.84 3.03 -9.09
CA PHE A 27 -15.94 1.90 -9.39
C PHE A 27 -16.57 0.82 -10.27
N SER A 28 -17.89 0.83 -10.47
CA SER A 28 -18.63 -0.21 -11.20
C SER A 28 -18.79 0.06 -12.70
N ALA A 29 -18.19 1.14 -13.22
CA ALA A 29 -18.32 1.54 -14.63
C ALA A 29 -17.66 0.58 -15.64
N ASP A 30 -16.74 -0.30 -15.21
CA ASP A 30 -16.16 -1.34 -16.07
C ASP A 30 -16.73 -2.73 -15.74
N THR A 31 -17.88 -3.04 -16.35
CA THR A 31 -18.62 -4.31 -16.21
C THR A 31 -17.93 -5.54 -16.83
N LYS A 32 -16.59 -5.56 -16.95
CA LYS A 32 -15.85 -6.69 -17.57
C LYS A 32 -14.83 -7.38 -16.67
N SER A 33 -14.66 -6.94 -15.44
CA SER A 33 -13.92 -7.72 -14.44
C SER A 33 -14.64 -7.71 -13.11
N GLU A 34 -15.55 -8.65 -12.89
CA GLU A 34 -15.93 -8.99 -11.52
C GLU A 34 -14.63 -9.30 -10.74
N PRO A 35 -14.33 -8.59 -9.64
CA PRO A 35 -13.12 -8.84 -8.89
C PRO A 35 -13.22 -10.25 -8.31
N ASN A 36 -12.40 -11.18 -8.80
CA ASN A 36 -12.25 -12.52 -8.24
C ASN A 36 -11.52 -12.43 -6.89
N LEU A 37 -12.19 -11.85 -5.89
CA LEU A 37 -11.74 -11.84 -4.51
C LEU A 37 -11.93 -13.26 -3.96
N VAL A 38 -10.83 -14.00 -3.96
CA VAL A 38 -10.75 -15.30 -3.29
C VAL A 38 -10.73 -15.02 -1.79
N ALA A 39 -11.81 -15.43 -1.11
CA ALA A 39 -11.86 -15.37 0.34
C ALA A 39 -11.01 -16.53 0.87
N ASN A 40 -9.80 -16.26 1.36
CA ASN A 40 -9.09 -17.21 2.21
C ASN A 40 -9.66 -17.18 3.65
N THR A 41 -10.95 -16.90 3.82
CA THR A 41 -11.47 -16.32 5.08
C THR A 41 -11.89 -17.34 6.14
N PHE A 42 -11.72 -18.64 5.95
CA PHE A 42 -12.09 -19.61 7.00
C PHE A 42 -10.91 -20.28 7.73
N GLU A 43 -9.72 -20.38 7.14
CA GLU A 43 -8.58 -20.96 7.88
C GLU A 43 -7.90 -19.95 8.81
N HIS A 44 -8.02 -18.64 8.55
CA HIS A 44 -7.38 -17.61 9.37
C HIS A 44 -8.14 -17.22 10.65
N ILE A 45 -9.41 -17.62 10.80
CA ILE A 45 -10.14 -17.38 12.06
C ILE A 45 -9.53 -18.22 13.21
N ASN A 46 -8.85 -19.32 12.89
CA ASN A 46 -8.07 -20.13 13.83
C ASN A 46 -6.56 -19.83 13.78
N ALA A 47 -6.12 -18.78 13.07
CA ALA A 47 -4.76 -18.32 13.25
C ALA A 47 -4.66 -17.80 14.69
N ASN A 48 -3.72 -18.34 15.47
CA ASN A 48 -3.37 -17.82 16.80
C ASN A 48 -2.79 -16.40 16.67
N ILE A 49 -3.61 -15.45 16.22
CA ILE A 49 -3.25 -14.06 16.05
C ILE A 49 -3.01 -13.53 17.45
N ASN A 50 -1.76 -13.21 17.73
CA ASN A 50 -1.40 -12.58 18.98
C ASN A 50 -1.95 -11.15 18.99
N LEU A 51 -3.13 -10.95 19.58
CA LEU A 51 -3.78 -9.63 19.61
C LEU A 51 -2.92 -8.55 20.30
N ASN A 52 -1.91 -8.92 21.08
CA ASN A 52 -0.96 -7.97 21.66
C ASN A 52 -0.07 -7.27 20.61
N THR A 53 -0.01 -7.77 19.37
CA THR A 53 0.74 -7.12 18.28
C THR A 53 -0.10 -6.08 17.53
N ILE A 54 -1.41 -5.99 17.80
CA ILE A 54 -2.31 -5.03 17.14
C ILE A 54 -2.25 -3.70 17.89
N ASP A 55 -1.91 -2.63 17.18
CA ASP A 55 -1.97 -1.28 17.72
C ASP A 55 -3.43 -0.88 17.96
N ASN A 56 -3.71 -0.35 19.15
CA ASN A 56 -4.88 0.50 19.37
C ASN A 56 -4.62 1.86 18.72
N LEU A 57 -4.49 1.88 17.39
CA LEU A 57 -4.28 3.10 16.63
C LEU A 57 -5.61 3.85 16.59
N HIS A 58 -5.68 4.95 17.32
CA HIS A 58 -6.74 5.92 17.08
C HIS A 58 -6.49 6.56 15.72
N VAL A 59 -7.29 6.15 14.73
CA VAL A 59 -7.33 6.82 13.43
C VAL A 59 -7.64 8.29 13.70
N GLN A 60 -6.79 9.19 13.20
CA GLN A 60 -7.03 10.62 13.30
C GLN A 60 -8.39 10.94 12.64
N CYS A 61 -9.10 11.95 13.16
CA CYS A 61 -10.38 12.38 12.61
C CYS A 61 -10.24 13.84 12.14
N PRO A 62 -10.37 14.13 10.83
CA PRO A 62 -10.64 13.19 9.75
C PRO A 62 -9.44 12.25 9.50
N PRO A 63 -9.68 11.04 8.95
CA PRO A 63 -8.58 10.15 8.63
C PRO A 63 -7.67 10.76 7.56
N PRO A 64 -6.37 10.39 7.52
CA PRO A 64 -5.40 11.01 6.62
C PRO A 64 -5.80 10.95 5.14
N TRP A 65 -6.57 9.93 4.74
CA TRP A 65 -7.07 9.74 3.37
C TRP A 65 -8.26 10.63 3.00
N GLU A 66 -8.97 11.21 3.98
CA GLU A 66 -10.03 12.21 3.76
C GLU A 66 -9.47 13.63 3.79
N GLU A 67 -8.34 13.84 4.47
CA GLU A 67 -7.82 15.18 4.75
C GLU A 67 -6.99 15.75 3.58
N HIS A 68 -6.43 14.91 2.69
CA HIS A 68 -5.52 15.36 1.63
C HIS A 68 -5.76 14.68 0.29
N ASN A 69 -5.98 15.49 -0.76
CA ASN A 69 -5.93 15.01 -2.14
C ASN A 69 -4.46 14.86 -2.56
N ILE A 70 -3.91 13.66 -2.38
CA ILE A 70 -2.52 13.35 -2.74
C ILE A 70 -2.43 13.15 -4.26
N ASN A 71 -1.70 14.02 -4.94
CA ASN A 71 -1.43 13.85 -6.36
C ASN A 71 -0.32 12.80 -6.57
N VAL A 72 -0.70 11.62 -7.05
CA VAL A 72 0.23 10.51 -7.30
C VAL A 72 0.73 10.54 -8.75
N HIS A 73 2.01 10.88 -8.93
CA HIS A 73 2.67 10.85 -10.23
C HIS A 73 3.24 9.47 -10.57
N ILE A 74 2.51 8.70 -11.38
CA ILE A 74 2.86 7.32 -11.76
C ILE A 74 3.55 7.19 -13.14
N SER A 75 4.09 8.28 -13.70
CA SER A 75 4.65 8.29 -15.06
C SER A 75 5.83 7.32 -15.24
N LEU A 76 6.63 7.12 -14.20
CA LEU A 76 7.75 6.18 -14.21
C LEU A 76 7.29 4.72 -14.32
N MET A 77 6.09 4.37 -13.86
CA MET A 77 5.56 3.00 -13.96
C MET A 77 5.17 2.60 -15.39
N LYS A 78 5.04 3.57 -16.31
CA LYS A 78 4.70 3.29 -17.72
C LYS A 78 5.88 2.71 -18.50
N GLN A 79 7.09 2.80 -17.96
CA GLN A 79 8.28 2.23 -18.58
C GLN A 79 8.43 0.76 -18.17
N ASN A 80 8.82 -0.10 -19.11
CA ASN A 80 9.07 -1.51 -18.81
C ASN A 80 10.44 -1.63 -18.10
N LYS A 81 10.46 -2.19 -16.89
CA LYS A 81 11.69 -2.40 -16.09
C LYS A 81 12.74 -3.25 -16.82
N GLU A 82 12.35 -4.22 -17.65
CA GLU A 82 13.27 -5.11 -18.37
C GLU A 82 13.94 -4.44 -19.57
N ASN A 83 13.22 -3.54 -20.24
CA ASN A 83 13.65 -2.95 -21.53
C ASN A 83 14.14 -1.51 -21.41
N THR A 84 14.03 -0.90 -20.23
CA THR A 84 14.44 0.48 -20.00
C THR A 84 15.75 0.50 -19.24
N SER A 85 16.76 1.17 -19.81
CA SER A 85 18.05 1.29 -19.15
C SER A 85 17.96 2.11 -17.86
N GLU A 86 18.80 1.80 -16.88
CA GLU A 86 18.88 2.56 -15.62
C GLU A 86 19.10 4.05 -15.86
N VAL A 87 19.94 4.40 -16.85
CA VAL A 87 20.22 5.78 -17.24
C VAL A 87 18.95 6.50 -17.73
N ALA A 88 18.07 5.80 -18.45
CA ALA A 88 16.81 6.38 -18.91
C ALA A 88 15.85 6.66 -17.74
N TYR A 89 15.75 5.75 -16.77
CA TYR A 89 14.99 5.95 -15.53
C TYR A 89 15.52 7.14 -14.73
N GLN A 90 16.84 7.22 -14.53
CA GLN A 90 17.47 8.31 -13.80
C GLN A 90 17.19 9.67 -14.46
N LYS A 91 17.32 9.74 -15.80
CA LYS A 91 17.00 10.97 -16.56
C LYS A 91 15.56 11.41 -16.35
N GLU A 92 14.60 10.48 -16.46
CA GLU A 92 13.19 10.83 -16.27
C GLU A 92 12.88 11.21 -14.82
N PHE A 93 13.48 10.52 -13.85
CA PHE A 93 13.39 10.88 -12.43
C PHE A 93 13.89 12.30 -12.17
N PHE A 94 15.07 12.68 -12.67
CA PHE A 94 15.59 14.04 -12.51
C PHE A 94 14.71 15.09 -13.19
N ARG A 95 14.17 14.78 -14.37
CA ARG A 95 13.20 15.65 -15.06
C ARG A 95 11.94 15.89 -14.25
N ILE A 96 11.44 14.87 -13.55
CA ILE A 96 10.30 15.00 -12.63
C ILE A 96 10.72 15.85 -11.42
N LYS A 97 11.87 15.54 -10.80
CA LYS A 97 12.37 16.29 -9.63
C LYS A 97 12.52 17.79 -9.93
N GLU A 98 13.02 18.15 -11.12
CA GLU A 98 13.18 19.55 -11.55
C GLU A 98 11.85 20.33 -11.59
N LYS A 99 10.76 19.67 -12.05
CA LYS A 99 9.42 20.27 -12.05
C LYS A 99 8.88 20.58 -10.65
N PHE A 100 9.37 19.86 -9.64
CA PHE A 100 9.02 20.04 -8.23
C PHE A 100 10.15 20.69 -7.44
N SER A 101 10.97 21.53 -8.08
CA SER A 101 12.13 22.19 -7.46
C SER A 101 11.79 23.10 -6.26
N ASN A 102 10.55 23.57 -6.15
CA ASN A 102 10.04 24.33 -5.01
C ASN A 102 9.50 23.45 -3.86
N HIS A 103 9.61 22.12 -3.96
CA HIS A 103 9.20 21.18 -2.92
C HIS A 103 10.42 20.54 -2.24
N CYS A 104 10.22 20.03 -1.03
CA CYS A 104 11.24 19.23 -0.34
C CYS A 104 11.15 17.78 -0.81
N ALA A 105 12.27 17.19 -1.22
CA ALA A 105 12.31 15.77 -1.55
C ALA A 105 12.37 14.95 -0.26
N VAL A 106 11.59 13.87 -0.21
CA VAL A 106 11.65 12.88 0.87
C VAL A 106 11.67 11.51 0.23
N PHE A 107 12.69 10.73 0.56
CA PHE A 107 12.79 9.34 0.12
C PHE A 107 12.42 8.44 1.29
N THR A 108 11.49 7.52 1.08
CA THR A 108 11.05 6.57 2.10
C THR A 108 11.43 5.17 1.68
N ASP A 109 11.88 4.37 2.63
CA ASP A 109 12.12 2.94 2.43
C ASP A 109 11.69 2.14 3.65
N GLY A 110 11.38 0.87 3.44
CA GLY A 110 11.02 -0.08 4.48
C GLY A 110 11.79 -1.38 4.29
N SER A 111 12.29 -1.94 5.38
CA SER A 111 12.95 -3.25 5.37
C SER A 111 12.23 -4.24 6.27
N LYS A 112 12.24 -5.51 5.85
CA LYS A 112 11.69 -6.63 6.62
C LYS A 112 12.66 -7.80 6.57
N LEU A 113 13.01 -8.31 7.74
CA LEU A 113 13.77 -9.54 7.94
C LEU A 113 13.03 -10.39 8.97
N GLU A 114 12.42 -11.47 8.50
CA GLU A 114 11.51 -12.31 9.31
C GLU A 114 10.39 -11.44 9.92
N GLU A 115 10.23 -11.49 11.24
CA GLU A 115 9.29 -10.66 12.00
C GLU A 115 9.81 -9.24 12.23
N LYS A 116 11.08 -8.95 11.94
CA LYS A 116 11.69 -7.65 12.20
C LYS A 116 11.46 -6.68 11.04
N VAL A 117 10.88 -5.53 11.34
CA VAL A 117 10.44 -4.54 10.36
C VAL A 117 10.94 -3.14 10.76
N ALA A 118 11.54 -2.43 9.81
CA ALA A 118 12.00 -1.06 9.99
C ALA A 118 11.53 -0.16 8.85
N ALA A 119 11.43 1.14 9.12
CA ALA A 119 11.12 2.17 8.15
C ALA A 119 12.13 3.32 8.27
N ALA A 120 12.40 3.98 7.14
CA ALA A 120 13.29 5.13 7.09
C ALA A 120 12.70 6.22 6.18
N ALA A 121 12.97 7.47 6.55
CA ALA A 121 12.74 8.65 5.73
C ALA A 121 14.05 9.43 5.64
N TYR A 122 14.51 9.68 4.42
CA TYR A 122 15.73 10.40 4.10
C TYR A 122 15.40 11.74 3.44
N PHE A 123 15.94 12.81 4.01
CA PHE A 123 15.76 14.19 3.54
C PHE A 123 17.09 14.66 2.93
N PRO A 124 17.29 14.56 1.61
CA PRO A 124 18.56 14.89 0.97
C PRO A 124 18.96 16.35 1.18
N GLU A 125 18.00 17.28 1.26
CA GLU A 125 18.29 18.70 1.51
C GLU A 125 18.52 19.02 2.99
N GLN A 126 18.09 18.15 3.92
CA GLN A 126 18.24 18.30 5.38
C GLN A 126 18.62 16.95 6.01
N PRO A 127 19.84 16.43 5.77
CA PRO A 127 20.19 15.07 6.16
C PRO A 127 20.07 14.79 7.67
N ASP A 128 20.27 15.81 8.49
CA ASP A 128 20.11 15.80 9.95
C ASP A 128 18.68 15.49 10.41
N ARG A 129 17.67 15.74 9.57
CA ARG A 129 16.26 15.39 9.83
C ARG A 129 15.90 13.98 9.39
N SER A 130 16.81 13.28 8.73
CA SER A 130 16.59 11.89 8.31
C SER A 130 16.43 11.00 9.53
N LYS A 131 15.46 10.09 9.45
CA LYS A 131 15.09 9.23 10.59
C LYS A 131 14.89 7.82 10.11
N ALA A 132 15.47 6.88 10.85
CA ALA A 132 15.13 5.47 10.78
C ALA A 132 14.43 5.08 12.07
N THR A 133 13.45 4.20 11.99
CA THR A 133 12.72 3.71 13.15
C THR A 133 12.39 2.23 13.02
N ARG A 134 12.34 1.57 14.16
CA ARG A 134 11.91 0.18 14.26
C ARG A 134 10.39 0.18 14.37
N LEU A 135 9.72 -0.52 13.45
CA LEU A 135 8.28 -0.79 13.56
C LEU A 135 8.05 -2.01 14.46
N ARG A 136 6.80 -2.30 14.82
CA ARG A 136 6.50 -3.52 15.60
C ARG A 136 6.82 -4.77 14.80
N ASP A 137 7.04 -5.85 15.54
CA ASP A 137 7.23 -7.17 14.94
C ASP A 137 5.97 -7.59 14.18
N GLY A 138 6.17 -8.16 13.00
CA GLY A 138 5.08 -8.58 12.12
C GLY A 138 4.42 -7.46 11.32
N ALA A 139 4.84 -6.20 11.45
CA ALA A 139 4.31 -5.10 10.65
C ALA A 139 4.43 -5.38 9.12
N SER A 140 3.48 -4.85 8.36
CA SER A 140 3.48 -4.97 6.90
C SER A 140 4.33 -3.87 6.28
N VAL A 141 5.28 -4.27 5.44
CA VAL A 141 6.03 -3.39 4.54
C VAL A 141 5.84 -3.93 3.14
N PHE A 142 5.47 -3.06 2.21
CA PHE A 142 5.25 -3.42 0.82
C PHE A 142 6.35 -2.80 -0.03
N SER A 143 6.95 -3.59 -0.91
CA SER A 143 7.83 -3.11 -1.96
C SER A 143 7.01 -2.42 -3.05
N ALA A 144 7.49 -1.27 -3.54
CA ALA A 144 6.92 -0.57 -4.70
C ALA A 144 7.30 -1.19 -6.05
#